data_AF-A0A401KR46-F1
#
_entry.id   AF-A0A401KR46-F1
#
_cell.length_a   1.000
_cell.length_b   1.000
_cell.length_c   1.000
_cell.angle_alpha   90.00
_cell.angle_beta   90.00
_cell.angle_gamma   90.00
#
_symmetry.space_group_name_H-M   'P 1'
#
loop_
_entity.id
_entity.type
_entity.pdbx_description
1 polymer ?
#
loop_
_entity_poly.entity_id
_entity_poly.type
_entity_poly.pdbx_seq_one_letter_code
_entity_poly.pdbx_strand_id
1 'polypeptide(L)'
;MYSLRSQPFTEIEIEPDREKAQANALAQQSTTGITVFSDASGKENQLGAAAVALDRNRQITGSRQISIGSMDHWSVYAAELMAIYYAIGLVFQLAQKVHATTTATQDPATILSDSMCALQVIADSWNKSGQRIIQAIHQSAAELKARGIPLRLQWVPGYCGNPGNETADCLAKEAVGAEKKNPFQHLLSREKAFIRNKIKSEWEQEWKTSKNGGHLRRMDRALPACRTRRLYGSLPRNRAYLLAQLRTGHSWLATYAKQHGFRDNEQCECGATETVVHVLVDCPRLNALRQELRRKIGGVFNNVSDMLGGAGQGKEGKLEDATQNGSVLGAVLDFAEASQRFRSRASRGRQNRTPGNGQHRP
;
A
#
# COMPACT_ATOMS: atom_id res chain seq x y z
N MET A 1 15.60 30.80 -10.17
CA MET A 1 15.33 31.67 -9.00
C MET A 1 14.56 30.87 -7.97
N TYR A 2 15.24 30.38 -6.94
CA TYR A 2 14.59 29.72 -5.82
C TYR A 2 13.91 30.81 -4.97
N SER A 3 12.59 30.94 -5.09
CA SER A 3 11.81 31.78 -4.19
C SER A 3 12.02 31.24 -2.77
N LEU A 4 12.65 32.04 -1.90
CA LEU A 4 12.67 31.82 -0.46
C LEU A 4 11.21 31.66 0.00
N ARG A 5 10.74 30.42 0.15
CA ARG A 5 9.45 30.18 0.80
C ARG A 5 9.61 30.64 2.24
N SER A 6 8.97 31.74 2.59
CA SER A 6 8.81 32.16 3.99
C SER A 6 8.33 30.96 4.80
N GLN A 7 9.09 30.57 5.83
CA GLN A 7 8.68 29.48 6.70
C GLN A 7 7.42 29.92 7.47
N PRO A 8 6.31 29.17 7.37
CA PRO A 8 5.03 29.58 7.95
C PRO A 8 5.03 29.48 9.48
N PHE A 9 5.81 28.56 10.04
CA PHE A 9 6.06 28.44 11.46
C PHE A 9 7.36 29.16 11.83
N THR A 10 7.41 29.68 13.06
CA THR A 10 8.64 30.26 13.64
C THR A 10 9.62 29.15 13.98
N GLU A 11 9.10 28.03 14.49
CA GLU A 11 9.87 26.89 14.94
C GLU A 11 8.97 25.64 14.97
N ILE A 12 9.54 24.49 14.63
CA ILE A 12 8.92 23.17 14.81
C ILE A 12 9.92 22.34 15.63
N GLU A 13 9.62 22.18 16.91
CA GLU A 13 10.51 21.50 17.86
C GLU A 13 10.12 20.02 17.99
N ILE A 14 11.07 19.14 17.69
CA ILE A 14 10.89 17.69 17.77
C ILE A 14 12.07 17.14 18.58
N GLU A 15 11.93 17.16 19.90
CA GLU A 15 12.91 16.58 20.83
C GLU A 15 12.58 15.10 21.06
N PRO A 16 13.38 14.14 20.56
CA PRO A 16 13.09 12.71 20.70
C PRO A 16 13.21 12.19 22.15
N ASP A 17 13.98 12.87 23.00
CA ASP A 17 14.07 12.53 24.42
C ASP A 17 12.78 12.96 25.16
N ARG A 18 12.09 11.98 25.75
CA ARG A 18 10.78 12.21 26.39
C ARG A 18 10.85 13.17 27.58
N GLU A 19 11.90 13.06 28.41
CA GLU A 19 12.04 13.88 29.60
C GLU A 19 12.34 15.33 29.22
N LYS A 20 13.22 15.53 28.24
CA LYS A 20 13.53 16.86 27.70
C LYS A 20 12.32 17.48 27.01
N ALA A 21 11.61 16.73 26.18
CA ALA A 21 10.40 17.22 25.50
C ALA A 21 9.32 17.66 26.51
N GLN A 22 9.15 16.90 27.60
CA GLN A 22 8.24 17.26 28.69
C GLN A 22 8.69 18.51 29.44
N ALA A 23 9.99 18.63 29.75
CA ALA A 23 10.55 19.81 30.39
C ALA A 23 10.37 21.07 29.53
N ASN A 24 10.64 20.96 28.22
CA ASN A 24 10.44 22.04 27.26
C ASN A 24 8.96 22.45 27.20
N ALA A 25 8.04 21.50 27.24
CA ALA A 25 6.60 21.77 27.20
C ALA A 25 6.11 22.48 28.47
N LEU A 26 6.65 22.12 29.64
CA LEU A 26 6.37 22.81 30.90
C LEU A 26 6.93 24.24 30.90
N ALA A 27 8.12 24.44 30.32
CA ALA A 27 8.70 25.76 30.13
C ALA A 27 7.80 26.64 29.23
N GLN A 28 7.30 26.12 28.11
CA GLN A 28 6.39 26.88 27.24
C GLN A 28 5.06 27.22 27.92
N GLN A 29 4.49 26.30 28.69
CA GLN A 29 3.25 26.56 29.45
C GLN A 29 3.42 27.65 30.52
N SER A 30 4.67 27.94 30.93
CA SER A 30 4.99 28.98 31.90
C SER A 30 5.17 30.37 31.25
N THR A 31 5.23 30.43 29.91
CA THR A 31 5.33 31.69 29.16
C THR A 31 4.00 32.44 29.13
N THR A 32 4.05 33.70 28.66
CA THR A 32 2.83 34.52 28.50
C THR A 32 2.08 34.24 27.20
N GLY A 33 2.67 33.42 26.31
CA GLY A 33 2.08 33.05 25.03
C GLY A 33 0.89 32.10 25.15
N ILE A 34 0.02 32.12 24.14
CA ILE A 34 -1.10 31.18 24.04
C ILE A 34 -0.55 29.77 23.84
N THR A 35 -0.93 28.84 24.71
CA THR A 35 -0.59 27.42 24.59
C THR A 35 -1.85 26.61 24.30
N VAL A 36 -1.82 25.82 23.22
CA VAL A 36 -2.91 24.93 22.81
C VAL A 36 -2.39 23.51 22.66
N PHE A 37 -3.11 22.53 23.19
CA PHE A 37 -2.87 21.11 22.97
C PHE A 37 -3.77 20.62 21.86
N SER A 38 -3.28 19.70 21.02
CA SER A 38 -4.05 19.05 19.97
C SER A 38 -3.85 17.55 20.01
N ASP A 39 -4.93 16.80 19.81
CA ASP A 39 -4.90 15.34 19.76
C ASP A 39 -6.01 14.79 18.85
N ALA A 40 -5.85 13.56 18.38
CA ALA A 40 -6.84 12.81 17.64
C ALA A 40 -7.00 11.39 18.17
N SER A 41 -8.24 10.94 18.29
CA SER A 41 -8.56 9.65 18.88
C SER A 41 -9.59 8.89 18.06
N GLY A 42 -9.57 7.56 18.21
CA GLY A 42 -10.40 6.65 17.45
C GLY A 42 -11.22 5.72 18.32
N LYS A 43 -12.52 5.61 18.04
CA LYS A 43 -13.43 4.67 18.71
C LYS A 43 -14.44 4.13 17.71
N GLU A 44 -14.73 2.82 17.76
CA GLU A 44 -15.78 2.18 16.95
C GLU A 44 -15.71 2.51 15.44
N ASN A 45 -14.50 2.40 14.85
CA ASN A 45 -14.22 2.71 13.43
C ASN A 45 -14.44 4.19 13.02
N GLN A 46 -14.60 5.09 13.98
CA GLN A 46 -14.76 6.52 13.77
C GLN A 46 -13.61 7.29 14.42
N LEU A 47 -13.22 8.41 13.82
CA LEU A 47 -12.16 9.28 14.30
C LEU A 47 -12.73 10.62 14.76
N GLY A 48 -12.18 11.14 15.85
CA GLY A 48 -12.40 12.49 16.34
C GLY A 48 -11.06 13.22 16.49
N ALA A 49 -11.11 14.54 16.46
CA ALA A 49 -9.95 15.40 16.73
C ALA A 49 -10.36 16.54 17.64
N ALA A 50 -9.44 16.98 18.48
CA ALA A 50 -9.67 18.09 19.39
C ALA A 50 -8.46 19.00 19.53
N ALA A 51 -8.73 20.22 19.95
CA ALA A 51 -7.75 21.17 20.42
C ALA A 51 -8.26 21.88 21.68
N VAL A 52 -7.39 22.13 22.65
CA VAL A 52 -7.77 22.72 23.93
C VAL A 52 -6.71 23.67 24.45
N ALA A 53 -7.14 24.78 25.02
CA ALA A 53 -6.31 25.70 25.80
C ALA A 53 -6.74 25.64 27.27
N LEU A 54 -5.76 25.57 28.16
CA LEU A 54 -5.98 25.57 29.61
C LEU A 54 -5.41 26.85 30.22
N ASP A 55 -6.01 27.33 31.31
CA ASP A 55 -5.40 28.34 32.17
C ASP A 55 -4.40 27.73 33.17
N ARG A 56 -3.80 28.58 34.02
CA ARG A 56 -2.87 28.18 35.07
C ARG A 56 -3.51 27.25 36.12
N ASN A 57 -4.83 27.28 36.26
CA ASN A 57 -5.60 26.41 37.17
C ASN A 57 -6.10 25.14 36.47
N ARG A 58 -5.59 24.85 35.25
CA ARG A 58 -5.95 23.70 34.41
C ARG A 58 -7.42 23.68 33.99
N GLN A 59 -8.08 24.84 33.99
CA GLN A 59 -9.45 24.99 33.49
C GLN A 59 -9.44 25.31 32.00
N ILE A 60 -10.43 24.76 31.28
CA ILE A 60 -10.56 24.97 29.84
C ILE A 60 -10.93 26.44 29.57
N THR A 61 -10.05 27.18 28.91
CA THR A 61 -10.30 28.57 28.47
C THR A 61 -10.84 28.63 27.04
N GLY A 62 -10.61 27.57 26.27
CA GLY A 62 -11.17 27.38 24.95
C GLY A 62 -10.92 25.96 24.45
N SER A 63 -11.86 25.43 23.70
CA SER A 63 -11.73 24.11 23.06
C SER A 63 -12.39 24.08 21.69
N ARG A 64 -11.93 23.17 20.85
CA ARG A 64 -12.55 22.78 19.60
C ARG A 64 -12.55 21.26 19.51
N GLN A 65 -13.66 20.72 19.07
CA GLN A 65 -13.87 19.29 18.85
C GLN A 65 -14.53 19.09 17.50
N ILE A 66 -14.15 18.04 16.79
CA ILE A 66 -14.74 17.69 15.50
C ILE A 66 -14.71 16.19 15.24
N SER A 67 -15.81 15.71 14.69
CA SER A 67 -15.87 14.38 14.11
C SER A 67 -15.16 14.39 12.76
N ILE A 68 -14.18 13.51 12.61
CA ILE A 68 -13.43 13.31 11.37
C ILE A 68 -14.19 12.33 10.47
N GLY A 69 -14.75 11.27 11.06
CA GLY A 69 -15.54 10.26 10.35
C GLY A 69 -14.84 8.91 10.29
N SER A 70 -15.29 8.05 9.37
CA SER A 70 -14.87 6.63 9.33
C SER A 70 -13.38 6.46 9.04
N MET A 71 -12.74 5.51 9.75
CA MET A 71 -11.38 5.04 9.49
C MET A 71 -11.22 4.35 8.12
N ASP A 72 -12.33 4.06 7.42
CA ASP A 72 -12.30 3.59 6.03
C ASP A 72 -11.75 4.65 5.08
N HIS A 73 -12.05 5.92 5.37
CA HIS A 73 -11.68 7.08 4.54
C HIS A 73 -10.56 7.92 5.14
N TRP A 74 -10.37 7.82 6.44
CA TRP A 74 -9.42 8.61 7.22
C TRP A 74 -8.38 7.72 7.92
N SER A 75 -7.30 8.32 8.39
CA SER A 75 -6.30 7.64 9.24
C SER A 75 -6.14 8.45 10.51
N VAL A 76 -5.77 7.80 11.61
CA VAL A 76 -5.40 8.51 12.86
C VAL A 76 -4.38 9.62 12.53
N TYR A 77 -3.33 9.29 11.77
CA TYR A 77 -2.37 10.28 11.24
C TYR A 77 -3.00 11.52 10.55
N ALA A 78 -4.09 11.35 9.80
CA ALA A 78 -4.74 12.49 9.14
C ALA A 78 -5.62 13.27 10.11
N ALA A 79 -6.24 12.57 11.07
CA ALA A 79 -6.96 13.19 12.17
C ALA A 79 -6.00 14.03 13.04
N GLU A 80 -4.76 13.58 13.29
CA GLU A 80 -3.72 14.36 13.99
C GLU A 80 -3.37 15.66 13.27
N LEU A 81 -3.14 15.59 11.95
CA LEU A 81 -2.93 16.80 11.14
C LEU A 81 -4.13 17.75 11.23
N MET A 82 -5.34 17.20 11.24
CA MET A 82 -6.56 17.99 11.38
C MET A 82 -6.68 18.60 12.78
N ALA A 83 -6.29 17.88 13.84
CA ALA A 83 -6.23 18.39 15.21
C ALA A 83 -5.34 19.64 15.28
N ILE A 84 -4.14 19.57 14.69
CA ILE A 84 -3.22 20.73 14.57
C ILE A 84 -3.88 21.87 13.77
N TYR A 85 -4.52 21.57 12.64
CA TYR A 85 -5.24 22.58 11.87
C TYR A 85 -6.33 23.29 12.71
N TYR A 86 -7.10 22.56 13.51
CA TYR A 86 -8.10 23.15 14.39
C TYR A 86 -7.48 23.92 15.57
N ALA A 87 -6.33 23.46 16.07
CA ALA A 87 -5.56 24.17 17.10
C ALA A 87 -5.11 25.56 16.59
N ILE A 88 -4.66 25.68 15.35
CA ILE A 88 -4.35 26.98 14.72
C ILE A 88 -5.57 27.90 14.74
N GLY A 89 -6.75 27.37 14.41
CA GLY A 89 -7.99 28.14 14.47
C GLY A 89 -8.40 28.53 15.89
N LEU A 90 -8.11 27.70 16.89
CA LEU A 90 -8.34 28.02 18.30
C LEU A 90 -7.38 29.11 18.78
N VAL A 91 -6.09 29.03 18.42
CA VAL A 91 -5.11 30.10 18.68
C VAL A 91 -5.60 31.42 18.12
N PHE A 92 -6.09 31.45 16.88
CA PHE A 92 -6.63 32.68 16.28
C PHE A 92 -7.83 33.26 17.05
N GLN A 93 -8.72 32.41 17.58
CA GLN A 93 -9.85 32.86 18.40
C GLN A 93 -9.40 33.43 19.73
N LEU A 94 -8.42 32.79 20.39
CA LEU A 94 -7.88 33.25 21.67
C LEU A 94 -7.09 34.56 21.51
N ALA A 95 -6.26 34.67 20.47
CA ALA A 95 -5.47 35.86 20.19
C ALA A 95 -6.33 37.11 19.95
N GLN A 96 -7.49 36.96 19.28
CA GLN A 96 -8.44 38.07 19.10
C GLN A 96 -9.05 38.56 20.42
N LYS A 97 -9.34 37.65 21.36
CA LYS A 97 -9.85 38.03 22.69
C LYS A 97 -8.81 38.78 23.51
N VAL A 98 -7.53 38.45 23.36
CA VAL A 98 -6.41 39.08 24.08
C VAL A 98 -5.97 40.40 23.45
N HIS A 99 -6.00 40.53 22.12
CA HIS A 99 -5.66 41.79 21.44
C HIS A 99 -6.68 42.91 21.73
N ALA A 100 -7.91 42.57 22.14
CA ALA A 100 -8.88 43.55 22.62
C ALA A 100 -8.47 44.20 23.96
N THR A 101 -7.51 43.63 24.69
CA THR A 101 -7.13 44.06 26.05
C THR A 101 -5.69 44.56 26.20
N THR A 102 -4.74 44.26 25.29
CA THR A 102 -3.33 44.67 25.48
C THR A 102 -2.52 44.84 24.18
N THR A 103 -1.62 45.83 24.14
CA THR A 103 -0.72 46.21 23.02
C THR A 103 0.76 45.79 23.21
N ALA A 104 1.02 44.69 23.92
CA ALA A 104 2.39 44.20 24.13
C ALA A 104 2.81 43.21 23.02
N THR A 105 4.10 43.21 22.68
CA THR A 105 4.74 42.21 21.80
C THR A 105 4.50 40.80 22.35
N GLN A 106 3.75 39.98 21.62
CA GLN A 106 3.34 38.66 22.09
C GLN A 106 4.42 37.60 21.79
N ASP A 107 4.73 36.79 22.79
CA ASP A 107 5.43 35.52 22.60
C ASP A 107 4.70 34.68 21.54
N PRO A 108 5.42 33.86 20.74
CA PRO A 108 4.79 32.99 19.76
C PRO A 108 3.80 32.03 20.43
N ALA A 109 2.63 31.88 19.82
CA ALA A 109 1.65 30.91 20.29
C ALA A 109 2.15 29.49 20.00
N THR A 110 2.09 28.62 21.00
CA THR A 110 2.64 27.26 20.92
C THR A 110 1.51 26.24 20.81
N ILE A 111 1.60 25.37 19.82
CA ILE A 111 0.73 24.19 19.67
C ILE A 111 1.52 22.95 20.03
N LEU A 112 1.05 22.23 21.05
CA LEU A 112 1.63 21.00 21.58
C LEU A 112 0.85 19.81 21.02
N SER A 113 1.55 18.86 20.39
CA SER A 113 0.98 17.62 19.83
C SER A 113 1.86 16.44 20.17
N ASP A 114 1.26 15.29 20.47
CA ASP A 114 1.99 14.05 20.71
C ASP A 114 2.27 13.23 19.43
N SER A 115 1.74 13.67 18.29
CA SER A 115 1.97 13.06 17.00
C SER A 115 3.27 13.55 16.35
N MET A 116 4.39 12.92 16.71
CA MET A 116 5.72 13.19 16.11
C MET A 116 5.67 13.09 14.57
N CYS A 117 4.96 12.09 14.04
CA CYS A 117 4.79 11.89 12.60
C CYS A 117 4.07 13.07 11.92
N ALA A 118 3.05 13.66 12.56
CA ALA A 118 2.35 14.82 12.02
C ALA A 118 3.30 16.03 11.95
N LEU A 119 4.06 16.29 13.02
CA LEU A 119 5.03 17.38 13.08
C LEU A 119 6.17 17.23 12.07
N GLN A 120 6.73 16.03 11.92
CA GLN A 120 7.77 15.73 10.93
C GLN A 120 7.31 16.01 9.50
N VAL A 121 6.07 15.66 9.16
CA VAL A 121 5.55 15.89 7.81
C VAL A 121 5.18 17.36 7.57
N ILE A 122 4.75 18.09 8.61
CA ILE A 122 4.58 19.54 8.50
C ILE A 122 5.95 20.21 8.28
N ALA A 123 7.02 19.71 8.91
CA ALA A 123 8.38 20.21 8.68
C ALA A 123 8.91 19.89 7.27
N ASP A 124 8.64 18.68 6.74
CA ASP A 124 9.06 18.23 5.40
C ASP A 124 7.86 17.76 4.54
N SER A 125 7.24 18.74 3.86
CA SER A 125 5.91 18.61 3.25
C SER A 125 5.87 18.18 1.77
N TRP A 126 6.90 17.52 1.24
CA TRP A 126 6.90 17.09 -0.17
C TRP A 126 6.19 15.74 -0.41
N ASN A 127 5.12 15.76 -1.22
CA ASN A 127 4.41 14.57 -1.74
C ASN A 127 3.94 13.55 -0.69
N LYS A 128 3.41 14.01 0.45
CA LYS A 128 2.95 13.12 1.54
C LYS A 128 1.44 12.89 1.48
N SER A 129 0.98 11.80 2.11
CA SER A 129 -0.47 11.56 2.30
C SER A 129 -1.05 12.69 3.14
N GLY A 130 -2.25 13.18 2.79
CA GLY A 130 -2.84 14.33 3.50
C GLY A 130 -2.30 15.69 3.06
N GLN A 131 -1.64 15.80 1.90
CA GLN A 131 -1.06 17.05 1.36
C GLN A 131 -2.00 18.26 1.45
N ARG A 132 -3.31 18.08 1.22
CA ARG A 132 -4.28 19.17 1.31
C ARG A 132 -4.45 19.71 2.73
N ILE A 133 -4.39 18.84 3.73
CA ILE A 133 -4.43 19.22 5.14
C ILE A 133 -3.14 19.97 5.49
N ILE A 134 -1.99 19.44 5.08
CA ILE A 134 -0.67 20.05 5.31
C ILE A 134 -0.59 21.45 4.66
N GLN A 135 -1.08 21.60 3.43
CA GLN A 135 -1.18 22.90 2.76
C GLN A 135 -2.08 23.87 3.51
N ALA A 136 -3.23 23.41 4.01
CA ALA A 136 -4.12 24.24 4.82
C ALA A 136 -3.46 24.66 6.15
N ILE A 137 -2.71 23.77 6.80
CA ILE A 137 -1.92 24.09 8.00
C ILE A 137 -0.90 25.20 7.69
N HIS A 138 -0.11 25.04 6.63
CA HIS A 138 0.89 26.02 6.24
C HIS A 138 0.27 27.37 5.86
N GLN A 139 -0.85 27.36 5.14
CA GLN A 139 -1.57 28.56 4.74
C GLN A 139 -2.11 29.31 5.97
N SER A 140 -2.81 28.60 6.87
CA SER A 140 -3.32 29.19 8.11
C SER A 140 -2.21 29.73 9.01
N ALA A 141 -1.08 29.01 9.12
CA ALA A 141 0.07 29.48 9.89
C ALA A 141 0.71 30.74 9.29
N ALA A 142 0.87 30.80 7.96
CA ALA A 142 1.37 32.00 7.28
C ALA A 142 0.43 33.20 7.45
N GLU A 143 -0.88 32.99 7.41
CA GLU A 143 -1.88 34.03 7.65
C GLU A 143 -1.83 34.57 9.08
N LEU A 144 -1.70 33.70 10.08
CA LEU A 144 -1.56 34.13 11.48
C LEU A 144 -0.24 34.89 11.69
N LYS A 145 0.86 34.42 11.11
CA LYS A 145 2.15 35.12 11.14
C LYS A 145 2.05 36.52 10.51
N ALA A 146 1.36 36.67 9.37
CA ALA A 146 1.11 37.96 8.74
C ALA A 146 0.22 38.90 9.58
N ARG A 147 -0.59 38.35 10.49
CA ARG A 147 -1.39 39.09 11.49
C ARG A 147 -0.64 39.38 12.79
N GLY A 148 0.66 39.09 12.86
CA GLY A 148 1.47 39.30 14.07
C GLY A 148 1.30 38.23 15.14
N ILE A 149 0.74 37.06 14.80
CA ILE A 149 0.59 35.91 15.71
C ILE A 149 1.52 34.79 15.22
N PRO A 150 2.83 34.87 15.51
CA PRO A 150 3.77 33.82 15.12
C PRO A 150 3.42 32.51 15.83
N LEU A 151 3.50 31.40 15.10
CA LEU A 151 3.21 30.06 15.64
C LEU A 151 4.49 29.24 15.84
N ARG A 152 4.50 28.46 16.92
CA ARG A 152 5.45 27.37 17.19
C ARG A 152 4.69 26.06 17.27
N LEU A 153 5.27 25.00 16.70
CA LEU A 153 4.84 23.63 16.94
C LEU A 153 5.87 22.94 17.83
N GLN A 154 5.41 22.14 18.78
CA GLN A 154 6.30 21.38 19.64
C GLN A 154 5.72 19.99 19.92
N TRP A 155 6.59 18.99 19.83
CA TRP A 155 6.24 17.63 20.22
C TRP A 155 6.18 17.47 21.73
N VAL A 156 5.18 16.74 22.22
CA VAL A 156 5.11 16.29 23.61
C VAL A 156 4.92 14.78 23.68
N PRO A 157 5.52 14.07 24.64
CA PRO A 157 5.28 12.63 24.75
C PRO A 157 3.84 12.36 25.21
N GLY A 158 3.14 11.50 24.47
CA GLY A 158 1.83 11.00 24.86
C GLY A 158 1.88 10.16 26.15
N TYR A 159 0.77 10.17 26.90
CA TYR A 159 0.59 9.42 28.16
C TYR A 159 1.59 9.76 29.29
N CYS A 160 2.09 11.00 29.33
CA CYS A 160 3.05 11.47 30.34
C CYS A 160 2.43 12.29 31.48
N GLY A 161 1.10 12.21 31.71
CA GLY A 161 0.47 12.94 32.80
C GLY A 161 0.26 14.44 32.54
N ASN A 162 0.36 14.90 31.29
CA ASN A 162 0.13 16.31 30.95
C ASN A 162 -1.38 16.57 30.88
N PRO A 163 -1.95 17.41 31.76
CA PRO A 163 -3.39 17.65 31.82
C PRO A 163 -3.97 18.19 30.51
N GLY A 164 -3.22 19.00 29.76
CA GLY A 164 -3.64 19.54 28.47
C GLY A 164 -3.75 18.47 27.40
N ASN A 165 -2.76 17.57 27.32
CA ASN A 165 -2.78 16.44 26.38
C ASN A 165 -3.90 15.45 26.73
N GLU A 166 -4.05 15.11 28.01
CA GLU A 166 -5.12 14.21 28.48
C GLU A 166 -6.51 14.79 28.22
N THR A 167 -6.66 16.11 28.42
CA THR A 167 -7.91 16.80 28.07
C THR A 167 -8.13 16.76 26.57
N ALA A 168 -7.11 17.01 25.74
CA ALA A 168 -7.24 16.91 24.28
C ALA A 168 -7.67 15.50 23.82
N ASP A 169 -7.05 14.43 24.36
CA ASP A 169 -7.43 13.03 24.08
C ASP A 169 -8.89 12.75 24.45
N CYS A 170 -9.29 13.18 25.66
CA CYS A 170 -10.66 13.01 26.13
C CYS A 170 -11.67 13.69 25.21
N LEU A 171 -11.41 14.97 24.88
CA LEU A 171 -12.25 15.75 23.98
C LEU A 171 -12.26 15.16 22.56
N ALA A 172 -11.15 14.57 22.09
CA ALA A 172 -11.09 13.91 20.79
C ALA A 172 -11.93 12.62 20.77
N LYS A 173 -11.95 11.85 21.86
CA LYS A 173 -12.82 10.68 22.04
C LYS A 173 -14.30 11.04 22.08
N GLU A 174 -14.65 12.14 22.75
CA GLU A 174 -16.02 12.67 22.79
C GLU A 174 -16.50 13.18 21.42
N ALA A 175 -15.59 13.70 20.60
CA ALA A 175 -15.91 14.20 19.27
C ALA A 175 -16.30 13.10 18.26
N VAL A 176 -16.01 11.83 18.58
CA VAL A 176 -16.29 10.68 17.73
C VAL A 176 -17.80 10.56 17.50
N GLY A 177 -18.23 10.57 16.23
CA GLY A 177 -19.64 10.41 15.86
C GLY A 177 -20.49 11.67 15.95
N ALA A 178 -19.90 12.83 16.30
CA ALA A 178 -20.62 14.11 16.25
C ALA A 178 -21.02 14.47 14.80
N GLU A 179 -22.15 15.16 14.62
CA GLU A 179 -22.70 15.49 13.29
C GLU A 179 -21.83 16.48 12.47
N LYS A 180 -20.91 17.21 13.12
CA LYS A 180 -20.03 18.17 12.44
C LYS A 180 -19.05 17.45 11.53
N LYS A 181 -19.31 17.54 10.22
CA LYS A 181 -18.40 17.04 9.18
C LYS A 181 -17.17 17.94 9.05
N ASN A 182 -16.01 17.33 9.00
CA ASN A 182 -14.76 18.02 8.70
C ASN A 182 -14.77 18.60 7.26
N PRO A 183 -14.04 19.69 6.97
CA PRO A 183 -14.07 20.37 5.68
C PRO A 183 -13.16 19.72 4.63
N PHE A 184 -12.41 18.68 4.97
CA PHE A 184 -11.44 18.05 4.08
C PHE A 184 -12.07 16.90 3.30
N GLN A 185 -11.62 16.71 2.06
CA GLN A 185 -11.99 15.54 1.27
C GLN A 185 -11.18 14.33 1.69
N HIS A 186 -11.76 13.13 1.51
CA HIS A 186 -11.12 11.86 1.83
C HIS A 186 -9.71 11.74 1.24
N LEU A 187 -8.86 10.97 1.90
CA LEU A 187 -7.50 10.76 1.45
C LEU A 187 -7.50 9.98 0.13
N LEU A 188 -6.91 10.55 -0.93
CA LEU A 188 -6.77 9.87 -2.23
C LEU A 188 -6.09 8.50 -2.11
N SER A 189 -5.17 8.34 -1.16
CA SER A 189 -4.50 7.07 -0.86
C SER A 189 -5.48 6.01 -0.34
N ARG A 190 -6.42 6.38 0.55
CA ARG A 190 -7.48 5.51 1.07
C ARG A 190 -8.48 5.14 -0.01
N GLU A 191 -8.95 6.13 -0.78
CA GLU A 191 -9.88 5.90 -1.90
C GLU A 191 -9.29 4.93 -2.94
N LYS A 192 -8.01 5.14 -3.32
CA LYS A 192 -7.31 4.21 -4.21
C LYS A 192 -7.19 2.80 -3.63
N ALA A 193 -6.94 2.67 -2.32
CA ALA A 193 -6.86 1.37 -1.67
C ALA A 193 -8.22 0.67 -1.64
N PHE A 194 -9.29 1.41 -1.29
CA PHE A 194 -10.66 0.91 -1.30
C PHE A 194 -11.07 0.39 -2.67
N ILE A 195 -10.87 1.20 -3.73
CA ILE A 195 -11.18 0.80 -5.11
C ILE A 195 -10.40 -0.46 -5.51
N ARG A 196 -9.09 -0.52 -5.22
CA ARG A 196 -8.27 -1.71 -5.53
C ARG A 196 -8.75 -2.95 -4.79
N ASN A 197 -9.11 -2.84 -3.52
CA ASN A 197 -9.62 -3.94 -2.72
C ASN A 197 -10.98 -4.42 -3.26
N LYS A 198 -11.86 -3.49 -3.64
CA LYS A 198 -13.15 -3.81 -4.26
C LYS A 198 -12.97 -4.55 -5.59
N ILE A 199 -12.13 -4.03 -6.49
CA ILE A 199 -11.80 -4.70 -7.77
C ILE A 199 -11.25 -6.09 -7.50
N LYS A 200 -10.34 -6.24 -6.53
CA LYS A 200 -9.77 -7.54 -6.17
C LYS A 200 -10.84 -8.51 -5.67
N SER A 201 -11.73 -8.05 -4.80
CA SER A 201 -12.83 -8.85 -4.24
C SER A 201 -13.80 -9.30 -5.33
N GLU A 202 -14.22 -8.38 -6.20
CA GLU A 202 -15.10 -8.67 -7.35
C GLU A 202 -14.47 -9.71 -8.27
N TRP A 203 -13.18 -9.55 -8.59
CA TRP A 203 -12.46 -10.49 -9.44
C TRP A 203 -12.23 -11.85 -8.77
N GLU A 204 -11.94 -11.88 -7.47
CA GLU A 204 -11.85 -13.14 -6.71
C GLU A 204 -13.19 -13.89 -6.70
N GLN A 205 -14.30 -13.16 -6.58
CA GLN A 205 -15.64 -13.73 -6.65
C GLN A 205 -15.94 -14.27 -8.05
N GLU A 206 -15.68 -13.49 -9.10
CA GLU A 206 -15.86 -13.89 -10.49
C GLU A 206 -15.02 -15.15 -10.82
N TRP A 207 -13.76 -15.20 -10.38
CA TRP A 207 -12.90 -16.37 -10.58
C TRP A 207 -13.44 -17.64 -9.92
N LYS A 208 -14.00 -17.52 -8.71
CA LYS A 208 -14.56 -18.64 -7.94
C LYS A 208 -15.87 -19.15 -8.54
N THR A 209 -16.72 -18.26 -9.05
CA THR A 209 -18.05 -18.60 -9.59
C THR A 209 -18.02 -18.93 -11.09
N SER A 210 -16.95 -18.58 -11.81
CA SER A 210 -16.82 -18.83 -13.24
C SER A 210 -16.81 -20.33 -13.58
N LYS A 211 -17.61 -20.70 -14.58
CA LYS A 211 -17.60 -22.05 -15.18
C LYS A 211 -16.29 -22.35 -15.91
N ASN A 212 -15.56 -21.31 -16.33
CA ASN A 212 -14.29 -21.43 -17.05
C ASN A 212 -13.10 -21.52 -16.09
N GLY A 213 -11.99 -22.11 -16.52
CA GLY A 213 -10.75 -22.16 -15.73
C GLY A 213 -10.69 -23.25 -14.65
N GLY A 214 -11.64 -24.20 -14.63
CA GLY A 214 -11.68 -25.29 -13.65
C GLY A 214 -10.42 -26.15 -13.62
N HIS A 215 -9.80 -26.41 -14.78
CA HIS A 215 -8.51 -27.10 -14.86
C HIS A 215 -7.42 -26.32 -14.12
N LEU A 216 -7.26 -25.03 -14.43
CA LEU A 216 -6.25 -24.18 -13.81
C LEU A 216 -6.48 -24.01 -12.29
N ARG A 217 -7.74 -23.95 -11.82
CA ARG A 217 -8.07 -23.96 -10.39
C ARG A 217 -7.69 -25.27 -9.69
N ARG A 218 -7.88 -26.40 -10.36
CA ARG A 218 -7.46 -27.72 -9.83
C ARG A 218 -5.95 -27.81 -9.75
N MET A 219 -5.27 -27.25 -10.75
CA MET A 219 -3.81 -27.16 -10.83
C MET A 219 -3.20 -26.23 -9.79
N ASP A 220 -3.88 -25.13 -9.43
CA ASP A 220 -3.39 -24.17 -8.45
C ASP A 220 -4.56 -23.62 -7.64
N ARG A 221 -4.79 -24.24 -6.47
CA ARG A 221 -5.95 -23.94 -5.62
C ARG A 221 -5.87 -22.59 -4.92
N ALA A 222 -4.68 -22.03 -4.83
CA ALA A 222 -4.49 -20.70 -4.29
C ALA A 222 -4.57 -19.62 -5.38
N LEU A 223 -5.16 -19.91 -6.55
CA LEU A 223 -5.58 -18.89 -7.50
C LEU A 223 -6.91 -18.23 -7.07
N PRO A 224 -7.04 -16.92 -7.25
CA PRO A 224 -6.03 -16.07 -7.88
C PRO A 224 -4.97 -15.56 -6.89
N ALA A 225 -3.71 -15.42 -7.34
CA ALA A 225 -2.65 -14.96 -6.45
C ALA A 225 -1.60 -14.07 -7.12
N CYS A 226 -1.12 -13.06 -6.39
CA CYS A 226 -0.02 -12.20 -6.81
C CYS A 226 1.26 -12.98 -7.12
N ARG A 227 1.47 -14.15 -6.49
CA ARG A 227 2.62 -15.02 -6.76
C ARG A 227 2.64 -15.53 -8.21
N THR A 228 1.48 -15.69 -8.84
CA THR A 228 1.36 -16.12 -10.23
C THR A 228 1.99 -15.09 -11.17
N ARG A 229 1.85 -13.78 -10.89
CA ARG A 229 2.54 -12.75 -11.66
C ARG A 229 4.07 -12.90 -11.58
N ARG A 230 4.61 -13.21 -10.40
CA ARG A 230 6.05 -13.46 -10.20
C ARG A 230 6.52 -14.71 -10.95
N LEU A 231 5.73 -15.78 -10.89
CA LEU A 231 6.01 -17.05 -11.58
C LEU A 231 6.19 -16.87 -13.09
N TYR A 232 5.30 -16.15 -13.75
CA TYR A 232 5.40 -15.89 -15.20
C TYR A 232 6.37 -14.75 -15.53
N GLY A 233 6.39 -13.68 -14.73
CA GLY A 233 7.17 -12.46 -15.02
C GLY A 233 8.68 -12.64 -14.90
N SER A 234 9.14 -13.68 -14.22
CA SER A 234 10.56 -14.02 -14.10
C SER A 234 11.06 -14.95 -15.22
N LEU A 235 10.17 -15.43 -16.11
CA LEU A 235 10.53 -16.29 -17.23
C LEU A 235 10.68 -15.51 -18.54
N PRO A 236 11.63 -15.89 -19.41
CA PRO A 236 11.63 -15.45 -20.81
C PRO A 236 10.29 -15.78 -21.49
N ARG A 237 9.89 -14.97 -22.48
CA ARG A 237 8.57 -15.07 -23.15
C ARG A 237 8.23 -16.48 -23.64
N ASN A 238 9.20 -17.19 -24.23
CA ASN A 238 9.01 -18.56 -24.71
C ASN A 238 8.72 -19.55 -23.57
N ARG A 239 9.43 -19.45 -22.45
CA ARG A 239 9.23 -20.30 -21.26
C ARG A 239 7.95 -19.94 -20.51
N ALA A 240 7.58 -18.66 -20.46
CA ALA A 240 6.29 -18.23 -19.93
C ALA A 240 5.12 -18.78 -20.76
N TYR A 241 5.24 -18.79 -22.09
CA TYR A 241 4.26 -19.40 -22.99
C TYR A 241 4.18 -20.92 -22.77
N LEU A 242 5.32 -21.61 -22.71
CA LEU A 242 5.36 -23.04 -22.44
C LEU A 242 4.70 -23.39 -21.10
N LEU A 243 5.00 -22.62 -20.05
CA LEU A 243 4.35 -22.78 -18.74
C LEU A 243 2.83 -22.59 -18.83
N ALA A 244 2.37 -21.61 -19.60
CA ALA A 244 0.94 -21.39 -19.80
C ALA A 244 0.28 -22.60 -20.47
N GLN A 245 0.92 -23.18 -21.49
CA GLN A 245 0.42 -24.40 -22.15
C GLN A 245 0.34 -25.58 -21.16
N LEU A 246 1.38 -25.78 -20.34
CA LEU A 246 1.43 -26.86 -19.35
C LEU A 246 0.36 -26.68 -18.26
N ARG A 247 0.14 -25.44 -17.77
CA ARG A 247 -0.80 -25.16 -16.68
C ARG A 247 -2.27 -25.06 -17.11
N THR A 248 -2.53 -24.69 -18.36
CA THR A 248 -3.90 -24.57 -18.88
C THR A 248 -4.35 -25.81 -19.64
N GLY A 249 -3.41 -26.65 -20.08
CA GLY A 249 -3.68 -27.75 -21.01
C GLY A 249 -3.87 -27.28 -22.46
N HIS A 250 -3.88 -25.96 -22.73
CA HIS A 250 -3.97 -25.39 -24.08
C HIS A 250 -2.65 -25.55 -24.82
N SER A 251 -2.39 -26.76 -25.28
CA SER A 251 -1.14 -27.19 -25.89
C SER A 251 -1.42 -27.90 -27.21
N TRP A 252 -0.41 -28.08 -28.06
CA TRP A 252 -0.60 -28.78 -29.35
C TRP A 252 -0.55 -30.31 -29.24
N LEU A 253 -0.70 -30.86 -28.03
CA LEU A 253 -0.82 -32.31 -27.81
C LEU A 253 -2.11 -32.85 -28.44
N ALA A 254 -2.12 -34.14 -28.80
CA ALA A 254 -3.19 -34.76 -29.57
C ALA A 254 -4.58 -34.60 -28.94
N THR A 255 -4.69 -34.63 -27.61
CA THR A 255 -5.97 -34.42 -26.91
C THR A 255 -6.61 -33.06 -27.20
N TYR A 256 -5.85 -31.98 -26.99
CA TYR A 256 -6.31 -30.62 -27.29
C TYR A 256 -6.46 -30.40 -28.80
N ALA A 257 -5.54 -30.91 -29.61
CA ALA A 257 -5.61 -30.79 -31.06
C ALA A 257 -6.87 -31.45 -31.63
N LYS A 258 -7.24 -32.65 -31.16
CA LYS A 258 -8.47 -33.35 -31.56
C LYS A 258 -9.72 -32.61 -31.13
N GLN A 259 -9.75 -32.13 -29.88
CA GLN A 259 -10.87 -31.33 -29.35
C GLN A 259 -11.18 -30.11 -30.23
N HIS A 260 -10.16 -29.52 -30.86
CA HIS A 260 -10.28 -28.36 -31.74
C HIS A 260 -10.21 -28.70 -33.25
N GLY A 261 -10.30 -29.98 -33.63
CA GLY A 261 -10.37 -30.41 -35.04
C GLY A 261 -9.06 -30.30 -35.83
N PHE A 262 -7.91 -30.17 -35.16
CA PHE A 262 -6.59 -30.12 -35.80
C PHE A 262 -5.94 -31.51 -36.00
N ARG A 263 -6.52 -32.55 -35.41
CA ARG A 263 -6.09 -33.96 -35.50
C ARG A 263 -7.32 -34.87 -35.39
N ASP A 264 -7.26 -36.04 -36.01
CA ASP A 264 -8.36 -37.00 -36.01
C ASP A 264 -8.39 -37.89 -34.75
N ASN A 265 -7.24 -38.07 -34.09
CA ASN A 265 -7.11 -38.88 -32.89
C ASN A 265 -6.34 -38.15 -31.78
N GLU A 266 -6.44 -38.70 -30.58
CA GLU A 266 -5.82 -38.17 -29.35
C GLU A 266 -4.63 -39.00 -28.88
N GLN A 267 -4.08 -39.84 -29.76
CA GLN A 267 -3.05 -40.81 -29.40
C GLN A 267 -1.65 -40.22 -29.47
N CYS A 268 -0.85 -40.57 -28.49
CA CYS A 268 0.60 -40.43 -28.48
C CYS A 268 1.22 -41.53 -29.35
N GLU A 269 2.46 -41.35 -29.80
CA GLU A 269 3.24 -42.38 -30.52
C GLU A 269 3.47 -43.68 -29.73
N CYS A 270 3.20 -43.67 -28.42
CA CYS A 270 3.20 -44.87 -27.60
C CYS A 270 1.83 -45.56 -27.50
N GLY A 271 0.81 -45.07 -28.20
CA GLY A 271 -0.55 -45.62 -28.22
C GLY A 271 -1.49 -45.14 -27.10
N ALA A 272 -0.98 -44.46 -26.07
CA ALA A 272 -1.79 -43.89 -24.98
C ALA A 272 -2.33 -42.50 -25.34
N THR A 273 -3.32 -42.00 -24.60
CA THR A 273 -3.87 -40.65 -24.78
C THR A 273 -2.83 -39.56 -24.47
N GLU A 274 -2.54 -38.67 -25.42
CA GLU A 274 -1.50 -37.64 -25.31
C GLU A 274 -1.98 -36.41 -24.51
N THR A 275 -1.89 -36.50 -23.17
CA THR A 275 -2.13 -35.39 -22.24
C THR A 275 -0.82 -34.78 -21.72
N VAL A 276 -0.90 -33.59 -21.09
CA VAL A 276 0.26 -32.99 -20.40
C VAL A 276 0.82 -33.94 -19.33
N VAL A 277 -0.06 -34.56 -18.53
CA VAL A 277 0.31 -35.53 -17.50
C VAL A 277 1.03 -36.72 -18.13
N HIS A 278 0.49 -37.28 -19.21
CA HIS A 278 1.11 -38.38 -19.92
C HIS A 278 2.53 -38.03 -20.40
N VAL A 279 2.70 -36.86 -21.03
CA VAL A 279 4.02 -36.44 -21.52
C VAL A 279 5.03 -36.27 -20.37
N LEU A 280 4.62 -35.60 -19.28
CA LEU A 280 5.50 -35.37 -18.12
C LEU A 280 5.81 -36.65 -17.34
N VAL A 281 4.81 -37.52 -17.09
CA VAL A 281 4.88 -38.57 -16.06
C VAL A 281 4.90 -39.99 -16.64
N ASP A 282 4.16 -40.26 -17.72
CA ASP A 282 3.82 -41.65 -18.09
C ASP A 282 4.47 -42.14 -19.39
N CYS A 283 4.68 -41.26 -20.37
CA CYS A 283 5.08 -41.64 -21.73
C CYS A 283 6.38 -42.46 -21.77
N PRO A 284 6.37 -43.73 -22.20
CA PRO A 284 7.58 -44.56 -22.20
C PRO A 284 8.64 -44.06 -23.20
N ARG A 285 8.22 -43.38 -24.27
CA ARG A 285 9.14 -42.79 -25.27
C ARG A 285 10.00 -41.66 -24.71
N LEU A 286 9.63 -41.08 -23.57
CA LEU A 286 10.36 -39.99 -22.91
C LEU A 286 11.08 -40.45 -21.63
N ASN A 287 11.24 -41.76 -21.43
CA ASN A 287 11.79 -42.30 -20.18
C ASN A 287 13.21 -41.80 -19.87
N ALA A 288 14.09 -41.73 -20.87
CA ALA A 288 15.45 -41.23 -20.68
C ALA A 288 15.48 -39.77 -20.20
N LEU A 289 14.69 -38.89 -20.84
CA LEU A 289 14.55 -37.50 -20.38
C LEU A 289 13.91 -37.41 -18.99
N ARG A 290 12.98 -38.31 -18.69
CA ARG A 290 12.26 -38.33 -17.40
C ARG A 290 13.14 -38.79 -16.25
N GLN A 291 14.08 -39.71 -16.47
CA GLN A 291 15.04 -40.11 -15.44
C GLN A 291 15.85 -38.92 -14.94
N GLU A 292 16.31 -38.06 -15.86
CA GLU A 292 17.01 -36.83 -15.52
C GLU A 292 16.09 -35.84 -14.79
N LEU A 293 14.84 -35.69 -15.24
CA LEU A 293 13.84 -34.87 -14.53
C LEU A 293 13.62 -35.37 -13.08
N ARG A 294 13.41 -36.68 -12.89
CA ARG A 294 13.24 -37.32 -11.57
C ARG A 294 14.43 -37.05 -10.64
N ARG A 295 15.65 -37.14 -11.17
CA ARG A 295 16.88 -36.84 -10.42
C ARG A 295 16.91 -35.39 -9.93
N LYS A 296 16.47 -34.44 -10.75
CA LYS A 296 16.46 -33.01 -10.41
C LYS A 296 15.37 -32.62 -9.41
N ILE A 297 14.15 -33.17 -9.54
CA ILE A 297 12.99 -32.68 -8.76
C ILE A 297 12.56 -33.61 -7.60
N GLY A 298 13.16 -34.80 -7.50
CA GLY A 298 12.98 -35.71 -6.38
C GLY A 298 11.50 -36.05 -6.09
N GLY A 299 11.11 -35.92 -4.82
CA GLY A 299 9.77 -36.27 -4.34
C GLY A 299 8.60 -35.49 -4.97
N VAL A 300 8.88 -34.40 -5.69
CA VAL A 300 7.86 -33.58 -6.36
C VAL A 300 7.37 -34.22 -7.67
N PHE A 301 8.08 -35.21 -8.21
CA PHE A 301 7.87 -35.75 -9.55
C PHE A 301 6.46 -36.28 -9.87
N ASN A 302 5.71 -36.77 -8.88
CA ASN A 302 4.36 -37.29 -9.08
C ASN A 302 3.25 -36.26 -8.77
N ASN A 303 3.61 -35.02 -8.43
CA ASN A 303 2.66 -33.95 -8.19
C ASN A 303 2.79 -32.86 -9.27
N VAL A 304 2.01 -33.01 -10.34
CA VAL A 304 2.02 -32.07 -11.48
C VAL A 304 1.67 -30.63 -11.06
N SER A 305 0.87 -30.45 -9.99
CA SER A 305 0.60 -29.11 -9.42
C SER A 305 1.89 -28.48 -8.95
N ASP A 306 2.62 -29.16 -8.07
CA ASP A 306 3.85 -28.64 -7.49
C ASP A 306 4.96 -28.49 -8.55
N MET A 307 5.04 -29.41 -9.51
CA MET A 307 5.94 -29.33 -10.67
C MET A 307 5.76 -28.05 -11.49
N LEU A 308 4.51 -27.57 -11.60
CA LEU A 308 4.14 -26.39 -12.40
C LEU A 308 3.93 -25.13 -11.53
N GLY A 309 4.41 -25.15 -10.28
CA GLY A 309 4.33 -24.01 -9.37
C GLY A 309 2.91 -23.72 -8.87
N GLY A 310 2.07 -24.74 -8.75
CA GLY A 310 0.80 -24.69 -8.04
C GLY A 310 1.03 -24.61 -6.53
N ALA A 311 0.13 -23.93 -5.82
CA ALA A 311 0.14 -23.92 -4.36
C ALA A 311 -1.22 -24.36 -3.80
N GLY A 312 -1.17 -25.08 -2.68
CA GLY A 312 -2.36 -25.38 -1.88
C GLY A 312 -2.93 -24.11 -1.24
N GLN A 313 -4.21 -24.14 -0.86
CA GLN A 313 -4.82 -23.06 -0.09
C GLN A 313 -4.02 -22.83 1.20
N GLY A 314 -3.64 -21.58 1.49
CA GLY A 314 -2.92 -21.20 2.71
C GLY A 314 -1.40 -21.34 2.69
N LYS A 315 -0.78 -21.88 1.62
CA LYS A 315 0.68 -21.89 1.49
C LYS A 315 1.17 -20.63 0.76
N GLU A 316 1.48 -19.58 1.51
CA GLU A 316 2.36 -18.49 1.03
C GLU A 316 3.82 -18.97 1.04
N GLY A 317 4.14 -19.97 0.21
CA GLY A 317 5.53 -20.36 -0.01
C GLY A 317 6.32 -19.23 -0.67
N LYS A 318 7.51 -18.93 -0.15
CA LYS A 318 8.47 -18.01 -0.80
C LYS A 318 8.81 -18.54 -2.19
N LEU A 319 8.41 -17.81 -3.21
CA LEU A 319 8.67 -18.13 -4.62
C LEU A 319 10.06 -17.66 -5.09
N GLU A 320 10.94 -17.33 -4.15
CA GLU A 320 12.19 -16.59 -4.39
C GLU A 320 13.21 -17.40 -5.22
N ASP A 321 13.04 -18.73 -5.33
CA ASP A 321 13.94 -19.62 -6.06
C ASP A 321 13.28 -20.43 -7.20
N ALA A 322 12.05 -20.13 -7.60
CA ALA A 322 11.34 -20.93 -8.61
C ALA A 322 11.92 -20.84 -10.03
N THR A 323 12.86 -19.93 -10.30
CA THR A 323 13.34 -19.61 -11.66
C THR A 323 14.84 -19.78 -11.89
N GLN A 324 15.60 -20.20 -10.88
CA GLN A 324 17.01 -20.53 -11.07
C GLN A 324 17.17 -21.82 -11.89
N ASN A 325 18.27 -21.93 -12.67
CA ASN A 325 18.68 -23.21 -13.26
C ASN A 325 18.87 -24.24 -12.13
N GLY A 326 18.04 -25.28 -12.10
CA GLY A 326 18.00 -26.26 -11.01
C GLY A 326 16.78 -26.17 -10.09
N SER A 327 15.93 -25.14 -10.23
CA SER A 327 14.62 -25.14 -9.58
C SER A 327 13.72 -26.23 -10.15
N VAL A 328 12.71 -26.65 -9.37
CA VAL A 328 11.72 -27.66 -9.81
C VAL A 328 11.06 -27.24 -11.13
N LEU A 329 10.57 -26.00 -11.20
CA LEU A 329 9.91 -25.47 -12.39
C LEU A 329 10.89 -25.35 -13.57
N GLY A 330 12.13 -24.91 -13.31
CA GLY A 330 13.18 -24.81 -14.32
C GLY A 330 13.43 -26.18 -14.97
N ALA A 331 13.62 -27.23 -14.16
CA ALA A 331 13.83 -28.59 -14.63
C ALA A 331 12.64 -29.13 -15.44
N VAL A 332 11.40 -28.82 -15.04
CA VAL A 332 10.19 -29.22 -15.77
C VAL A 332 10.09 -28.53 -17.13
N LEU A 333 10.43 -27.24 -17.20
CA LEU A 333 10.46 -26.50 -18.45
C LEU A 333 11.57 -27.01 -19.38
N ASP A 334 12.76 -27.33 -18.85
CA ASP A 334 13.86 -27.93 -19.63
C ASP A 334 13.44 -29.28 -20.21
N PHE A 335 12.76 -30.12 -19.43
CA PHE A 335 12.20 -31.39 -19.90
C PHE A 335 11.18 -31.16 -21.02
N ALA A 336 10.25 -30.22 -20.82
CA ALA A 336 9.21 -29.93 -21.80
C ALA A 336 9.80 -29.40 -23.12
N GLU A 337 10.84 -28.56 -23.06
CA GLU A 337 11.60 -28.11 -24.24
C GLU A 337 12.31 -29.29 -24.91
N ALA A 338 13.06 -30.11 -24.16
CA ALA A 338 13.79 -31.26 -24.68
C ALA A 338 12.89 -32.32 -25.31
N SER A 339 11.66 -32.49 -24.79
CA SER A 339 10.67 -33.43 -25.33
C SER A 339 10.22 -33.08 -26.75
N GLN A 340 10.32 -31.81 -27.14
CA GLN A 340 9.82 -31.26 -28.40
C GLN A 340 8.30 -31.44 -28.65
N ARG A 341 7.54 -31.88 -27.65
CA ARG A 341 6.09 -32.15 -27.74
C ARG A 341 5.23 -30.87 -27.70
N PHE A 342 5.72 -29.81 -27.06
CA PHE A 342 4.98 -28.56 -26.81
C PHE A 342 5.34 -27.42 -27.77
N ARG A 343 5.85 -27.73 -28.96
CA ARG A 343 6.27 -26.70 -29.93
C ARG A 343 5.08 -25.83 -30.39
N SER A 344 5.30 -24.52 -30.50
CA SER A 344 4.36 -23.61 -31.16
C SER A 344 4.35 -23.83 -32.67
N ARG A 345 3.18 -23.63 -33.30
CA ARG A 345 3.00 -23.61 -34.76
C ARG A 345 3.49 -22.33 -35.44
N ALA A 346 4.02 -21.35 -34.71
CA ALA A 346 4.65 -20.20 -35.36
C ALA A 346 5.72 -20.71 -36.33
N SER A 347 5.56 -20.43 -37.62
CA SER A 347 6.58 -20.73 -38.62
C SER A 347 7.91 -20.21 -38.07
N ARG A 348 8.96 -21.04 -38.10
CA ARG A 348 10.32 -20.54 -37.92
C ARG A 348 10.51 -19.52 -39.03
N GLY A 349 10.32 -18.24 -38.69
CA GLY A 349 10.37 -17.16 -39.64
C GLY A 349 11.68 -17.25 -40.40
N ARG A 350 11.59 -17.05 -41.72
CA ARG A 350 12.66 -16.50 -42.55
C ARG A 350 13.55 -15.64 -41.67
N GLN A 351 14.84 -15.99 -41.62
CA GLN A 351 15.86 -15.10 -41.11
C GLN A 351 15.59 -13.71 -41.69
N ASN A 352 15.39 -12.72 -40.81
CA ASN A 352 15.35 -11.32 -41.18
C ASN A 352 16.67 -10.99 -41.88
N ARG A 353 16.72 -11.14 -43.20
CA ARG A 353 17.61 -10.34 -44.03
C ARG A 353 16.97 -8.98 -44.07
N THR A 354 17.48 -8.07 -43.25
CA THR A 354 17.29 -6.63 -43.42
C THR A 354 17.91 -6.22 -44.76
N PRO A 355 17.16 -5.71 -45.75
CA PRO A 355 17.69 -4.76 -46.71
C PRO A 355 17.65 -3.38 -46.06
N GLY A 356 18.72 -2.62 -46.28
CA GLY A 356 19.03 -1.42 -45.51
C GLY A 356 18.15 -0.19 -45.73
N ASN A 357 18.50 0.82 -44.94
CA ASN A 357 18.33 2.26 -45.14
C ASN A 357 17.08 2.73 -45.90
N GLY A 358 16.13 3.27 -45.14
CA GLY A 358 15.02 4.07 -45.63
C GLY A 358 14.63 5.14 -44.62
N GLN A 359 15.42 6.23 -44.64
CA GLN A 359 15.12 7.62 -44.29
C GLN A 359 14.04 7.98 -43.25
N HIS A 360 14.53 8.74 -42.28
CA HIS A 360 13.82 9.66 -41.39
C HIS A 360 12.90 10.67 -42.11
N ARG A 361 11.86 11.07 -41.34
CA ARG A 361 11.13 12.36 -41.23
C ARG A 361 9.76 12.49 -41.91
N PRO A 362 8.89 13.40 -41.42
CA PRO A 362 8.97 14.18 -40.16
C PRO A 362 8.17 13.55 -39.01
#